data_AF-A0A832UI14-F1
#
_entry.id   AF-A0A832UI14-F1
#
_cell.length_a   1.000
_cell.length_b   1.000
_cell.length_c   1.000
_cell.angle_alpha   90.00
_cell.angle_beta   90.00
_cell.angle_gamma   90.00
#
_symmetry.space_group_name_H-M   'P 1'
#
loop_
_entity.id
_entity.type
_entity.pdbx_description
1 polymer ?
#
loop_
_entity_poly.entity_id
_entity_poly.type
_entity_poly.pdbx_seq_one_letter_code
_entity_poly.pdbx_strand_id
1 'polypeptide(L)'
;MNKKTVLLGTILVLLFSTSCSSNGAAVPKAFPGSAEIFKVNDEGSVEVKGYNIKDQFLHWVFVRCDYWSGCYMLCQGPVKTCKSIAIKSDLDVTHIQTNHTK
;
A
#
# COMPACT_ATOMS: atom_id res chain seq x y z
N MET A 1 32.26 -5.83 -32.81
CA MET A 1 31.03 -6.20 -32.09
C MET A 1 30.13 -7.00 -33.02
N ASN A 2 29.75 -8.21 -32.64
CA ASN A 2 28.88 -9.04 -33.48
C ASN A 2 27.45 -8.50 -33.40
N LYS A 3 26.76 -8.28 -34.54
CA LYS A 3 25.39 -7.73 -34.60
C LYS A 3 24.42 -8.50 -33.69
N LYS A 4 24.63 -9.81 -33.52
CA LYS A 4 23.85 -10.67 -32.62
C LYS A 4 24.00 -10.30 -31.14
N THR A 5 25.21 -9.96 -30.70
CA THR A 5 25.50 -9.56 -29.31
C THR A 5 24.91 -8.19 -28.99
N VAL A 6 24.92 -7.27 -29.96
CA VAL A 6 24.28 -5.96 -29.82
C VAL A 6 22.76 -6.12 -29.68
N LEU A 7 22.14 -6.93 -30.55
CA LEU A 7 20.69 -7.16 -30.54
C LEU A 7 20.20 -7.83 -29.25
N LEU A 8 20.96 -8.82 -28.73
CA LEU A 8 20.63 -9.49 -27.47
C LEU A 8 20.71 -8.53 -26.28
N GLY A 9 21.73 -7.66 -26.28
CA GLY A 9 21.91 -6.64 -25.24
C GLY A 9 20.75 -5.64 -25.21
N THR A 10 20.26 -5.19 -26.36
CA THR A 10 19.12 -4.26 -26.43
C THR A 10 17.81 -4.88 -25.95
N ILE A 11 17.55 -6.15 -26.28
CA ILE A 11 16.34 -6.85 -25.81
C ILE A 11 16.36 -7.01 -24.28
N LEU A 12 17.51 -7.34 -23.71
CA LEU A 12 17.66 -7.50 -22.27
C LEU A 12 17.40 -6.18 -21.52
N VAL A 13 17.91 -5.06 -22.03
CA VAL A 13 17.67 -3.73 -21.44
C VAL A 13 16.19 -3.34 -21.53
N LEU A 14 15.51 -3.65 -22.64
CA LEU A 14 14.08 -3.35 -22.80
C LEU A 14 13.18 -4.15 -21.83
N LEU A 15 13.56 -5.39 -21.50
CA LEU A 15 12.82 -6.23 -20.55
C LEU A 15 12.91 -5.73 -19.10
N PHE A 16 14.03 -5.09 -18.73
CA PHE A 16 14.18 -4.51 -17.38
C PHE A 16 13.51 -3.14 -17.24
N SER A 17 13.33 -2.39 -18.33
CA SER A 17 12.73 -1.05 -18.30
C SER A 17 11.20 -1.03 -18.10
N THR A 18 10.50 -2.15 -18.24
CA THR A 18 9.02 -2.21 -18.13
C THR A 18 8.50 -2.59 -16.75
N SER A 19 9.38 -2.85 -15.77
CA SER A 19 8.96 -3.26 -14.43
C SER A 19 8.74 -2.06 -13.49
N CYS A 20 7.82 -1.16 -13.89
CA CYS A 20 7.05 -0.39 -12.89
C CYS A 20 6.10 -1.37 -12.20
N SER A 21 6.65 -2.22 -11.31
CA SER A 21 5.88 -3.12 -10.48
C SER A 21 4.99 -2.27 -9.57
N SER A 22 3.69 -2.20 -9.84
CA SER A 22 2.74 -1.64 -8.89
C SER A 22 2.78 -2.51 -7.64
N ASN A 23 3.09 -1.93 -6.48
CA ASN A 23 3.00 -2.67 -5.22
C ASN A 23 1.58 -3.20 -5.03
N GLY A 24 1.43 -4.37 -4.39
CA GLY A 24 0.11 -4.91 -4.11
C GLY A 24 -0.70 -3.98 -3.20
N ALA A 25 -2.02 -3.95 -3.39
CA ALA A 25 -2.92 -3.27 -2.46
C ALA A 25 -3.44 -4.26 -1.42
N ALA A 26 -3.48 -3.85 -0.16
CA ALA A 26 -4.07 -4.61 0.93
C ALA A 26 -5.29 -3.87 1.47
N VAL A 27 -6.41 -4.57 1.58
CA VAL A 27 -7.64 -4.07 2.21
C VAL A 27 -7.79 -4.75 3.58
N PRO A 28 -8.04 -4.01 4.66
CA PRO A 28 -8.22 -4.63 5.97
C PRO A 28 -9.48 -5.51 5.99
N LYS A 29 -9.36 -6.70 6.57
CA LYS A 29 -10.51 -7.52 6.93
C LYS A 29 -11.32 -6.84 8.04
N ALA A 30 -12.65 -6.96 7.98
CA ALA A 30 -13.50 -6.51 9.07
C ALA A 30 -13.24 -7.33 10.35
N PHE A 31 -13.37 -6.68 11.50
CA PHE A 31 -13.26 -7.31 12.83
C PHE A 31 -14.36 -6.75 13.74
N PRO A 32 -14.70 -7.41 14.87
CA PRO A 32 -15.77 -6.93 15.75
C PRO A 32 -15.59 -5.46 16.15
N GLY A 33 -16.61 -4.63 15.90
CA GLY A 33 -16.57 -3.18 16.16
C GLY A 33 -15.86 -2.33 15.09
N SER A 34 -15.31 -2.93 14.03
CA SER A 34 -14.57 -2.18 12.99
C SER A 34 -15.41 -1.09 12.31
N ALA A 35 -16.72 -1.34 12.13
CA ALA A 35 -17.65 -0.41 11.51
C ALA A 35 -17.82 0.90 12.30
N GLU A 36 -17.53 0.94 13.59
CA GLU A 36 -17.55 2.17 14.39
C GLU A 36 -16.24 2.95 14.26
N ILE A 37 -15.16 2.28 13.87
CA ILE A 37 -13.79 2.81 13.89
C ILE A 37 -13.37 3.33 12.51
N PHE A 38 -13.73 2.63 11.43
CA PHE A 38 -13.35 3.02 10.08
C PHE A 38 -14.39 2.58 9.04
N LYS A 39 -14.22 3.08 7.83
CA LYS A 39 -14.83 2.54 6.60
C LYS A 39 -13.74 2.38 5.54
N VAL A 40 -13.99 1.55 4.54
CA VAL A 40 -13.16 1.46 3.35
C VAL A 40 -13.91 2.15 2.22
N ASN A 41 -13.25 3.05 1.49
CA ASN A 41 -13.85 3.73 0.35
C ASN A 41 -13.74 2.89 -0.94
N ASP A 42 -14.30 3.38 -2.04
CA ASP A 42 -14.37 2.66 -3.31
C ASP A 42 -12.98 2.40 -3.94
N GLU A 43 -11.95 3.13 -3.48
CA GLU A 43 -10.55 2.95 -3.89
C GLU A 43 -9.78 1.95 -3.00
N GLY A 44 -10.44 1.37 -1.98
CA GLY A 44 -9.81 0.46 -1.02
C GLY A 44 -9.02 1.16 0.08
N SER A 45 -9.13 2.49 0.20
CA SER A 45 -8.48 3.26 1.27
C SER A 45 -9.31 3.28 2.54
N VAL A 46 -8.64 3.12 3.67
CA VAL A 46 -9.25 3.17 5.00
C VAL A 46 -9.46 4.63 5.41
N GLU A 47 -10.69 5.00 5.72
CA GLU A 47 -11.04 6.30 6.30
C GLU A 47 -11.42 6.10 7.77
N VAL A 48 -10.61 6.64 8.69
CA VAL A 48 -10.85 6.55 10.13
C VAL A 48 -12.00 7.47 10.53
N LYS A 49 -13.01 6.93 11.21
CA LYS A 49 -14.17 7.69 11.71
C LYS A 49 -13.79 8.58 12.90
N GLY A 50 -14.56 9.64 13.10
CA GLY A 50 -14.33 10.61 14.19
C GLY A 50 -13.28 11.69 13.88
N TYR A 51 -12.72 11.69 12.67
CA TYR A 51 -11.78 12.70 12.21
C TYR A 51 -12.27 13.33 10.89
N ASN A 52 -12.00 14.62 10.71
CA ASN A 52 -12.21 15.26 9.41
C ASN A 52 -11.14 14.76 8.43
N ILE A 53 -11.57 13.99 7.44
CA ILE A 53 -10.68 13.30 6.50
C ILE A 53 -9.73 14.28 5.78
N LYS A 54 -10.19 15.50 5.47
CA LYS A 54 -9.41 16.55 4.79
C LYS A 54 -8.22 17.05 5.60
N ASP A 55 -8.27 16.91 6.93
CA ASP A 55 -7.22 17.37 7.82
C ASP A 55 -6.18 16.28 8.13
N GLN A 56 -6.50 15.02 7.80
CA GLN A 56 -5.67 13.85 8.09
C GLN A 56 -4.72 13.54 6.94
N PHE A 57 -3.53 13.06 7.30
CA PHE A 57 -2.57 12.57 6.33
C PHE A 57 -2.96 11.19 5.82
N LEU A 58 -2.59 10.90 4.58
CA LEU A 58 -2.66 9.57 4.01
C LEU A 58 -1.42 8.76 4.41
N HIS A 59 -1.63 7.63 5.05
CA HIS A 59 -0.59 6.70 5.47
C HIS A 59 -0.56 5.48 4.54
N TRP A 60 0.64 5.12 4.15
CA TRP A 60 0.96 3.91 3.39
C TRP A 60 1.48 2.89 4.40
N VAL A 61 0.60 2.03 4.90
CA VAL A 61 0.93 0.98 5.85
C VAL A 61 1.47 -0.21 5.07
N PHE A 62 2.78 -0.44 5.14
CA PHE A 62 3.40 -1.57 4.47
C PHE A 62 3.12 -2.86 5.24
N VAL A 63 2.59 -3.85 4.55
CA VAL A 63 2.21 -5.14 5.12
C VAL A 63 2.78 -6.29 4.31
N ARG A 64 3.09 -7.38 5.00
CA ARG A 64 3.52 -8.62 4.35
C ARG A 64 2.33 -9.28 3.65
N CYS A 65 2.54 -9.70 2.41
CA CYS A 65 1.55 -10.40 1.58
C CYS A 65 2.28 -11.29 0.56
N ASP A 66 1.54 -12.06 -0.23
CA ASP A 66 2.09 -12.98 -1.25
C ASP A 66 2.66 -12.26 -2.50
N TYR A 67 2.80 -10.93 -2.44
CA TYR A 67 3.45 -10.13 -3.47
C TYR A 67 4.93 -9.91 -3.13
N TRP A 68 5.81 -10.12 -4.11
CA TRP A 68 7.27 -10.12 -3.91
C TRP A 68 7.83 -8.80 -3.35
N SER A 69 7.19 -7.66 -3.66
CA SER A 69 7.57 -6.34 -3.15
C SER A 69 6.76 -5.90 -1.92
N GLY A 70 5.90 -6.78 -1.39
CA GLY A 70 4.95 -6.48 -0.32
C GLY A 70 3.70 -5.72 -0.80
N CYS A 71 2.82 -5.40 0.14
CA CYS A 71 1.57 -4.69 -0.12
C CYS A 71 1.46 -3.42 0.72
N TYR A 72 0.64 -2.49 0.25
CA TYR A 72 0.26 -1.30 1.01
C TYR A 72 -1.22 -1.32 1.34
N MET A 73 -1.53 -1.09 2.61
CA MET A 73 -2.85 -0.66 3.04
C MET A 73 -2.84 0.86 3.14
N LEU A 74 -3.68 1.51 2.32
CA LEU A 74 -3.90 2.95 2.39
C LEU A 74 -4.80 3.28 3.56
N CYS A 75 -4.40 4.25 4.39
CA CYS A 75 -5.20 4.66 5.54
C CYS A 75 -5.07 6.15 5.82
N GLN A 76 -6.19 6.84 5.86
CA GLN A 76 -6.29 8.26 6.13
C GLN A 76 -6.94 8.48 7.50
N GLY A 77 -6.16 9.04 8.42
CA GLY A 77 -6.48 9.15 9.84
C GLY A 77 -5.22 9.22 10.70
N PRO A 78 -5.33 9.15 12.03
CA PRO A 78 -4.14 9.13 12.89
C PRO A 78 -3.29 7.87 12.66
N VAL A 79 -1.98 8.04 12.51
CA VAL A 79 -1.02 6.95 12.24
C VAL A 79 -1.14 5.77 13.22
N LYS A 80 -1.36 6.05 14.51
CA LYS A 80 -1.52 5.01 15.55
C LYS A 80 -2.80 4.19 15.33
N THR A 81 -3.88 4.84 14.91
CA THR A 81 -5.15 4.19 14.60
C THR A 81 -5.03 3.34 13.34
N CYS A 82 -4.38 3.86 12.29
CA CYS A 82 -4.09 3.10 11.07
C CYS A 82 -3.29 1.82 11.34
N LYS A 83 -2.24 1.92 12.18
CA LYS A 83 -1.47 0.75 12.63
C LYS A 83 -2.35 -0.26 13.38
N SER A 84 -3.19 0.23 14.29
CA SER A 84 -4.09 -0.63 15.07
C SER A 84 -5.12 -1.35 14.20
N ILE A 85 -5.69 -0.67 13.20
CA ILE A 85 -6.62 -1.26 12.25
C ILE A 85 -5.93 -2.38 11.47
N ALA A 86 -4.74 -2.15 10.92
CA ALA A 86 -3.99 -3.17 10.19
C ALA A 86 -3.76 -4.44 11.03
N ILE A 87 -3.23 -4.27 12.25
CA ILE A 87 -2.96 -5.39 13.16
C ILE A 87 -4.24 -6.15 13.53
N LYS A 88 -5.32 -5.44 13.89
CA LYS A 88 -6.61 -6.07 14.21
C LYS A 88 -7.27 -6.75 13.01
N SER A 89 -6.87 -6.37 11.81
CA SER A 89 -7.30 -6.98 10.54
C SER A 89 -6.42 -8.13 10.11
N ASP A 90 -5.54 -8.63 11.00
CA ASP A 90 -4.62 -9.74 10.75
C ASP A 90 -3.59 -9.45 9.66
N LEU A 91 -3.16 -8.19 9.55
CA LEU A 91 -2.07 -7.78 8.66
C LEU A 91 -0.77 -7.63 9.44
N ASP A 92 0.31 -8.22 8.90
CA ASP A 92 1.66 -8.12 9.44
C ASP A 92 2.32 -6.82 8.98
N VAL A 93 2.34 -5.81 9.87
CA VAL A 93 2.83 -4.46 9.57
C VAL A 93 4.34 -4.37 9.77
N THR A 94 5.07 -4.02 8.72
CA THR A 94 6.52 -3.79 8.79
C THR A 94 6.85 -2.33 9.13
N HIS A 95 6.31 -1.39 8.35
CA HIS A 95 6.56 0.05 8.53
C HIS A 95 5.40 0.88 7.98
N ILE A 96 5.38 2.16 8.33
CA ILE A 96 4.35 3.11 7.88
C ILE A 96 5.04 4.34 7.32
N GLN A 97 4.69 4.70 6.09
CA GLN A 97 5.10 5.95 5.47
C GLN A 97 3.94 6.94 5.49
N THR A 98 4.21 8.19 5.82
CA THR A 98 3.19 9.24 5.85
C THR A 98 3.37 10.13 4.63
N ASN A 99 2.32 10.28 3.84
CA ASN A 99 2.29 11.28 2.79
C ASN A 99 1.94 12.63 3.42
N HIS A 100 2.89 13.56 3.38
CA HIS A 100 2.73 14.91 3.94
C HIS A 100 2.13 15.91 2.94
N THR A 101 1.87 15.48 1.70
CA THR A 101 1.17 16.27 0.69
C THR A 101 -0.33 16.19 0.99
N LYS A 102 -0.94 17.34 1.27
CA LYS A 102 -2.39 17.51 1.47
C LYS A 102 -3.06 18.02 0.21
#